data_AF-A0A0J8XSL1-F1
#
_entry.id   AF-A0A0J8XSL1-F1
#
_cell.length_a   1.000
_cell.length_b   1.000
_cell.length_c   1.000
_cell.angle_alpha   90.00
_cell.angle_beta   90.00
_cell.angle_gamma   90.00
#
_symmetry.space_group_name_H-M   'P 1'
#
loop_
_entity.id
_entity.type
_entity.pdbx_description
1 polymer ?
#
loop_
_entity_poly.entity_id
_entity_poly.type
_entity_poly.pdbx_seq_one_letter_code
_entity_poly.pdbx_strand_id
1 'polypeptide(L)'
;MKLIHINPNVKYNESFLEDTYRMATYTSLNLGGKTELFILKMHLCIEEMFEKIIKKSFPYPNSILKSELSFSQKHGIIKAILYRDDIALMFRDIDLLNKIRNELAHNLESQKYAQRLAELDTNLEISSGFELTPESLNLLQKRYQCLYGSLLDIYSQI
;
A
#
# COMPACT_ATOMS: atom_id res chain seq x y z
N MET A 1 -6.45 16.69 24.97
CA MET A 1 -7.11 16.05 23.81
C MET A 1 -8.36 16.89 23.49
N LYS A 2 -8.32 17.74 22.44
CA LYS A 2 -9.42 18.67 22.12
C LYS A 2 -10.40 18.01 21.14
N LEU A 3 -11.67 18.16 21.45
CA LEU A 3 -12.82 17.36 21.04
C LEU A 3 -13.22 17.55 19.58
N ILE A 4 -13.69 16.46 18.98
CA ILE A 4 -14.59 16.46 17.82
C ILE A 4 -15.90 17.11 18.26
N HIS A 5 -16.43 18.06 17.48
CA HIS A 5 -17.75 18.64 17.74
C HIS A 5 -18.83 17.57 17.57
N ILE A 6 -19.26 16.96 18.66
CA ILE A 6 -20.36 15.99 18.67
C ILE A 6 -21.67 16.75 18.43
N ASN A 7 -22.52 16.26 17.52
CA ASN A 7 -23.80 16.90 17.20
C ASN A 7 -24.72 16.92 18.44
N PRO A 8 -25.08 18.10 18.98
CA PRO A 8 -25.86 18.22 20.22
C PRO A 8 -27.30 17.74 20.07
N ASN A 9 -27.79 17.53 18.85
CA ASN A 9 -29.14 17.06 18.57
C ASN A 9 -29.27 15.53 18.60
N VAL A 10 -28.18 14.81 18.87
CA VAL A 10 -28.17 13.34 18.97
C VAL A 10 -27.99 12.93 20.43
N LYS A 11 -28.90 12.11 20.95
CA LYS A 11 -28.75 11.47 22.27
C LYS A 11 -27.86 10.24 22.13
N TYR A 12 -26.60 10.37 22.52
CA TYR A 12 -25.68 9.23 22.55
C TYR A 12 -25.89 8.41 23.83
N ASN A 13 -25.90 7.09 23.70
CA ASN A 13 -25.65 6.18 24.80
C ASN A 13 -24.16 5.78 24.82
N GLU A 14 -23.69 5.12 25.88
CA GLU A 14 -22.26 4.77 26.04
C GLU A 14 -21.71 3.95 24.87
N SER A 15 -22.46 2.96 24.38
CA SER A 15 -22.07 2.15 23.23
C SER A 15 -21.94 2.98 21.95
N PHE A 16 -22.87 3.90 21.69
CA PHE A 16 -22.81 4.80 20.54
C PHE A 16 -21.63 5.77 20.60
N LEU A 17 -21.31 6.25 21.81
CA LEU A 17 -20.11 7.07 22.02
C LEU A 17 -18.86 6.28 21.69
N GLU A 18 -18.74 5.05 22.20
CA GLU A 18 -17.59 4.18 21.96
C GLU A 18 -17.39 3.87 20.47
N ASP A 19 -18.48 3.56 19.75
CA ASP A 19 -18.44 3.33 18.30
C ASP A 19 -18.10 4.61 17.52
N THR A 20 -18.61 5.76 17.96
CA THR A 20 -18.29 7.06 17.36
C THR A 20 -16.83 7.43 17.58
N TYR A 21 -16.29 7.15 18.77
CA TYR A 21 -14.87 7.33 19.06
C TYR A 21 -14.00 6.39 18.22
N ARG A 22 -14.37 5.10 18.11
CA ARG A 22 -13.68 4.14 17.25
C ARG A 22 -13.66 4.61 15.80
N MET A 23 -14.82 4.97 15.23
CA MET A 23 -14.91 5.48 13.87
C MET A 23 -14.03 6.71 13.70
N ALA A 24 -14.14 7.69 14.60
CA ALA A 24 -13.33 8.90 14.54
C ALA A 24 -11.82 8.64 14.65
N THR A 25 -11.40 7.65 15.44
CA THR A 25 -10.00 7.20 15.53
C THR A 25 -9.54 6.51 14.25
N TYR A 26 -10.40 5.72 13.60
CA TYR A 26 -10.07 5.04 12.34
C TYR A 26 -10.13 5.96 11.11
N THR A 27 -10.91 7.04 11.17
CA THR A 27 -11.07 7.99 10.05
C THR A 27 -10.30 9.29 10.25
N SER A 28 -9.79 9.57 11.46
CA SER A 28 -8.91 10.71 11.66
C SER A 28 -7.69 10.50 10.78
N LEU A 29 -7.51 11.38 9.79
CA LEU A 29 -6.26 11.49 9.06
C LEU A 29 -5.16 11.65 10.10
N ASN A 30 -4.39 10.59 10.33
CA ASN A 30 -3.23 10.66 11.19
C ASN A 30 -2.34 11.77 10.63
N LEU A 31 -2.30 12.91 11.31
CA LEU A 31 -1.29 13.95 11.10
C LEU A 31 0.15 13.42 11.37
N GLY A 32 0.30 12.12 11.66
CA GLY A 32 1.53 11.35 11.74
C GLY A 32 1.59 10.09 10.85
N GLY A 33 0.81 9.98 9.78
CA GLY A 33 0.77 8.78 8.90
C GLY A 33 1.91 8.69 7.87
N LYS A 34 3.17 8.95 8.23
CA LYS A 34 4.28 9.00 7.24
C LYS A 34 4.46 7.67 6.54
N THR A 35 4.35 6.59 7.29
CA THR A 35 4.50 5.22 6.79
C THR A 35 3.36 4.85 5.87
N GLU A 36 2.12 5.08 6.30
CA GLU A 36 0.92 4.81 5.52
C GLU A 36 0.91 5.60 4.20
N LEU A 37 1.18 6.91 4.27
CA LEU A 37 1.22 7.77 3.09
C LEU A 37 2.32 7.35 2.11
N PHE A 38 3.48 6.93 2.62
CA PHE A 38 4.55 6.41 1.78
C PHE A 38 4.13 5.14 1.04
N ILE A 39 3.54 4.16 1.75
CA ILE A 39 3.07 2.89 1.17
C ILE A 39 1.99 3.14 0.12
N LEU A 40 1.02 4.03 0.39
CA LEU A 40 -0.02 4.40 -0.56
C LEU A 40 0.56 5.05 -1.82
N LYS A 41 1.49 5.99 -1.68
CA LYS A 41 2.15 6.63 -2.83
C LYS A 41 2.95 5.64 -3.66
N MET A 42 3.72 4.76 -3.01
CA MET A 42 4.48 3.73 -3.73
C MET A 42 3.58 2.77 -4.49
N HIS A 43 2.45 2.37 -3.89
CA HIS A 43 1.44 1.56 -4.57
C HIS A 43 0.93 2.22 -5.85
N LEU A 44 0.54 3.50 -5.77
CA LEU A 44 0.07 4.27 -6.93
C LEU A 44 1.16 4.42 -8.00
N CYS A 45 2.41 4.69 -7.61
CA CYS A 45 3.53 4.77 -8.56
C CYS A 45 3.74 3.45 -9.32
N ILE A 46 3.69 2.31 -8.62
CA ILE A 46 3.83 0.99 -9.24
C ILE A 46 2.63 0.69 -10.13
N GLU A 47 1.42 1.06 -9.72
CA GLU A 47 0.23 0.89 -10.54
C GLU A 47 0.30 1.69 -11.84
N GLU A 48 0.73 2.96 -11.77
CA GLU A 48 0.95 3.78 -12.96
C GLU A 48 2.01 3.15 -13.89
N MET A 49 3.08 2.58 -13.31
CA MET A 49 4.09 1.86 -14.07
C MET A 49 3.53 0.62 -14.77
N PHE A 50 2.67 -0.15 -14.08
CA PHE A 50 1.98 -1.28 -14.69
C PHE A 50 1.12 -0.85 -15.88
N GLU A 51 0.42 0.28 -15.77
CA GLU A 51 -0.34 0.81 -16.91
C GLU A 51 0.56 1.21 -18.07
N LYS A 52 1.73 1.81 -17.81
CA LYS A 52 2.72 2.13 -18.86
C LYS A 52 3.24 0.87 -19.55
N ILE A 53 3.56 -0.17 -18.78
CA ILE A 53 4.00 -1.46 -19.33
C ILE A 53 2.87 -2.07 -20.19
N ILE A 54 1.64 -2.13 -19.69
CA ILE A 54 0.48 -2.64 -20.48
C ILE A 54 0.34 -1.87 -21.80
N LYS A 55 0.46 -0.53 -21.77
CA LYS A 55 0.38 0.30 -22.99
C LYS A 55 1.42 -0.07 -24.03
N LYS A 56 2.62 -0.44 -23.60
CA LYS A 56 3.75 -0.75 -24.48
C LYS A 56 3.77 -2.21 -24.94
N SER A 57 3.32 -3.14 -24.09
CA SER A 57 3.40 -4.58 -24.34
C SER A 57 2.27 -5.16 -25.20
N PHE A 58 1.14 -4.46 -25.38
CA PHE A 58 0.01 -4.97 -26.14
C PHE A 58 -0.32 -4.13 -27.38
N PRO A 59 -0.70 -4.75 -28.52
CA PRO A 59 -1.14 -4.01 -29.71
C PRO A 59 -2.40 -3.18 -29.51
N TYR A 60 -3.28 -3.58 -28.59
CA TYR A 60 -4.53 -2.91 -28.30
C TYR A 60 -4.78 -2.77 -26.78
N PRO A 61 -3.97 -1.95 -26.08
CA PRO A 61 -3.93 -1.92 -24.62
C PRO A 61 -5.21 -1.35 -23.99
N ASN A 62 -5.99 -0.58 -24.75
CA ASN A 62 -7.23 0.04 -24.28
C ASN A 62 -8.31 -0.98 -23.91
N SER A 63 -8.33 -2.18 -24.52
CA SER A 63 -9.26 -3.24 -24.09
C SER A 63 -8.98 -3.73 -22.66
N ILE A 64 -7.72 -3.66 -22.23
CA ILE A 64 -7.31 -4.04 -20.88
C ILE A 64 -7.59 -2.87 -19.93
N LEU A 65 -7.10 -1.67 -20.27
CA LEU A 65 -7.11 -0.52 -19.35
C LEU A 65 -8.52 0.05 -19.10
N LYS A 66 -9.45 -0.05 -20.06
CA LYS A 66 -10.83 0.38 -19.86
C LYS A 66 -11.65 -0.55 -18.97
N SER A 67 -11.12 -1.72 -18.63
CA SER A 67 -11.82 -2.73 -17.82
C SER A 67 -11.75 -2.48 -16.31
N GLU A 68 -11.29 -1.29 -15.87
CA GLU A 68 -11.16 -0.88 -14.45
C GLU A 68 -10.51 -1.95 -13.56
N LEU A 69 -9.42 -2.53 -14.06
CA LEU A 69 -8.74 -3.63 -13.36
C LEU A 69 -8.18 -3.17 -12.02
N SER A 70 -8.35 -4.02 -11.00
CA SER A 70 -7.70 -3.85 -9.71
C SER A 70 -6.17 -4.02 -9.81
N PHE A 71 -5.44 -3.47 -8.83
CA PHE A 71 -3.99 -3.64 -8.73
C PHE A 71 -3.53 -5.10 -8.84
N SER A 72 -4.23 -6.03 -8.16
CA SER A 72 -3.88 -7.46 -8.18
C SER A 72 -4.04 -8.07 -9.57
N GLN A 73 -5.08 -7.68 -10.31
CA GLN A 73 -5.28 -8.10 -11.69
C GLN A 73 -4.21 -7.53 -12.62
N LYS A 74 -3.88 -6.23 -12.49
CA LYS A 74 -2.77 -5.61 -13.24
C LYS A 74 -1.44 -6.31 -12.93
N HIS A 75 -1.16 -6.59 -11.66
CA HIS A 75 0.02 -7.33 -11.22
C HIS A 75 0.10 -8.71 -11.88
N GLY A 76 -1.00 -9.46 -11.93
CA GLY A 76 -1.07 -10.76 -12.61
C GLY A 76 -0.73 -10.67 -14.11
N ILE A 77 -1.26 -9.66 -14.80
CA ILE A 77 -0.96 -9.40 -16.21
C ILE A 77 0.52 -9.06 -16.40
N ILE A 78 1.06 -8.12 -15.62
CA ILE A 78 2.48 -7.74 -15.74
C ILE A 78 3.40 -8.90 -15.44
N LYS A 79 3.08 -9.71 -14.42
CA LYS A 79 3.81 -10.93 -14.11
C LYS A 79 3.77 -11.90 -15.27
N ALA A 80 2.62 -12.10 -15.92
CA ALA A 80 2.53 -12.99 -17.08
C ALA A 80 3.40 -12.55 -18.28
N ILE A 81 3.68 -11.25 -18.41
CA ILE A 81 4.46 -10.68 -19.52
C ILE A 81 5.96 -10.68 -19.21
N LEU A 82 6.33 -10.28 -18.00
CA LEU A 82 7.70 -9.94 -17.66
C LEU A 82 8.41 -10.96 -16.76
N TYR A 83 7.69 -11.90 -16.15
CA TYR A 83 8.25 -12.78 -15.13
C TYR A 83 9.43 -13.61 -15.66
N ARG A 84 10.50 -13.58 -14.88
CA ARG A 84 11.74 -14.35 -15.04
C ARG A 84 12.35 -14.55 -13.66
N ASP A 85 13.16 -15.60 -13.52
CA ASP A 85 13.66 -16.04 -12.21
C ASP A 85 14.51 -14.97 -11.51
N ASP A 86 15.29 -14.19 -12.25
CA ASP A 86 16.15 -13.12 -11.75
C ASP A 86 15.36 -11.94 -11.14
N ILE A 87 14.08 -11.77 -11.51
CA ILE A 87 13.21 -10.71 -10.94
C ILE A 87 12.05 -11.28 -10.11
N ALA A 88 12.06 -12.57 -9.79
CA ALA A 88 10.99 -13.19 -9.01
C ALA A 88 10.78 -12.50 -7.64
N LEU A 89 11.89 -12.07 -7.00
CA LEU A 89 11.84 -11.33 -5.74
C LEU A 89 11.16 -9.97 -5.87
N MET A 90 11.35 -9.27 -7.00
CA MET A 90 10.69 -7.99 -7.28
C MET A 90 9.16 -8.16 -7.27
N PHE A 91 8.65 -9.21 -7.93
CA PHE A 91 7.20 -9.49 -7.94
C PHE A 91 6.67 -9.94 -6.58
N ARG A 92 7.48 -10.66 -5.79
CA ARG A 92 7.12 -10.97 -4.39
C ARG A 92 6.96 -9.69 -3.57
N ASP A 93 7.90 -8.76 -3.68
CA ASP A 93 7.87 -7.50 -2.95
C ASP A 93 6.66 -6.64 -3.33
N ILE A 94 6.27 -6.63 -4.62
CA ILE A 94 5.05 -5.94 -5.08
C ILE A 94 3.78 -6.58 -4.50
N ASP A 95 3.72 -7.91 -4.43
CA ASP A 95 2.60 -8.62 -3.79
C ASP A 95 2.49 -8.27 -2.30
N LEU A 96 3.64 -8.22 -1.60
CA LEU A 96 3.70 -7.82 -0.20
C LEU A 96 3.30 -6.36 0.00
N LEU A 97 3.70 -5.43 -0.87
CA LEU A 97 3.24 -4.05 -0.83
C LEU A 97 1.72 -3.96 -0.86
N ASN A 98 1.07 -4.71 -1.76
CA ASN A 98 -0.39 -4.72 -1.88
C ASN A 98 -1.06 -5.29 -0.62
N LYS A 99 -0.49 -6.36 -0.03
CA LYS A 99 -0.97 -6.92 1.24
C LYS A 99 -0.84 -5.90 2.38
N ILE A 100 0.35 -5.30 2.55
CA ILE A 100 0.60 -4.27 3.56
C ILE A 100 -0.37 -3.10 3.41
N ARG A 101 -0.57 -2.61 2.17
CA ARG A 101 -1.54 -1.55 1.86
C ARG A 101 -2.96 -1.95 2.26
N ASN A 102 -3.36 -3.19 2.03
CA ASN A 102 -4.69 -3.67 2.41
C ASN A 102 -4.85 -3.73 3.93
N GLU A 103 -3.84 -4.18 4.67
CA GLU A 103 -3.90 -4.17 6.15
C GLU A 103 -4.04 -2.74 6.70
N LEU A 104 -3.32 -1.76 6.11
CA LEU A 104 -3.46 -0.35 6.44
C LEU A 104 -4.88 0.17 6.16
N ALA A 105 -5.42 -0.13 4.97
CA ALA A 105 -6.76 0.30 4.57
C ALA A 105 -7.86 -0.33 5.44
N HIS A 106 -7.65 -1.55 5.93
CA HIS A 106 -8.60 -2.23 6.78
C HIS A 106 -8.49 -1.84 8.25
N ASN A 107 -7.43 -1.13 8.69
CA ASN A 107 -7.25 -0.44 9.99
C ASN A 107 -7.63 -1.21 11.28
N LEU A 108 -7.92 -2.51 11.19
CA LEU A 108 -8.59 -3.29 12.24
C LEU A 108 -7.65 -4.27 12.97
N GLU A 109 -6.47 -4.60 12.43
CA GLU A 109 -5.56 -5.60 13.04
C GLU A 109 -4.06 -5.26 12.88
N SER A 110 -3.46 -4.64 13.92
CA SER A 110 -2.02 -4.28 13.92
C SER A 110 -1.07 -5.49 13.84
N GLN A 111 -1.51 -6.68 14.23
CA GLN A 111 -0.69 -7.91 14.17
C GLN A 111 -0.45 -8.40 12.74
N LYS A 112 -1.46 -8.38 11.87
CA LYS A 112 -1.31 -8.78 10.46
C LYS A 112 -0.36 -7.84 9.75
N TYR A 113 -0.49 -6.53 9.99
CA TYR A 113 0.44 -5.54 9.44
C TYR A 113 1.90 -5.84 9.83
N ALA A 114 2.16 -6.08 11.12
CA ALA A 114 3.51 -6.44 11.59
C ALA A 114 4.03 -7.73 10.95
N GLN A 115 3.18 -8.75 10.80
CA GLN A 115 3.54 -9.99 10.10
C GLN A 115 3.90 -9.73 8.63
N ARG A 116 3.13 -8.92 7.91
CA ARG A 116 3.42 -8.59 6.50
C ARG A 116 4.71 -7.79 6.33
N LEU A 117 5.01 -6.89 7.26
CA LEU A 117 6.29 -6.18 7.29
C LEU A 117 7.46 -7.15 7.53
N ALA A 118 7.33 -8.07 8.48
CA ALA A 118 8.35 -9.07 8.76
C ALA A 118 8.53 -10.07 7.58
N GLU A 119 7.46 -10.40 6.85
CA GLU A 119 7.52 -11.18 5.61
C GLU A 119 8.29 -10.47 4.49
N LEU A 120 8.29 -9.13 4.49
CA LEU A 120 9.05 -8.30 3.56
C LEU A 120 10.51 -8.20 3.99
N ASP A 121 10.75 -7.84 5.25
CA ASP A 121 12.07 -7.72 5.85
C ASP A 121 11.96 -7.78 7.39
N THR A 122 12.65 -8.74 8.00
CA THR A 122 12.62 -8.95 9.45
C THR A 122 13.27 -7.81 10.25
N ASN A 123 14.00 -6.90 9.60
CA ASN A 123 14.62 -5.75 10.25
C ASN A 123 13.69 -4.53 10.34
N LEU A 124 12.45 -4.61 9.84
CA LEU A 124 11.49 -3.51 9.92
C LEU A 124 10.80 -3.51 11.29
N GLU A 125 10.95 -2.39 11.99
CA GLU A 125 10.42 -2.16 13.33
C GLU A 125 9.31 -1.12 13.33
N ILE A 126 8.23 -1.42 14.05
CA ILE A 126 7.09 -0.51 14.25
C ILE A 126 7.31 0.27 15.55
N SER A 127 7.25 1.58 15.46
CA SER A 127 7.34 2.49 16.60
C SER A 127 6.03 2.57 17.39
N SER A 128 4.90 2.74 16.70
CA SER A 128 3.57 2.83 17.31
C SER A 128 2.49 2.68 16.25
N GLY A 129 1.41 1.94 16.56
CA GLY A 129 0.31 1.72 15.61
C GLY A 129 0.81 1.10 14.31
N PHE A 130 0.78 1.88 13.23
CA PHE A 130 1.27 1.51 11.90
C PHE A 130 2.57 2.25 11.50
N GLU A 131 3.09 3.12 12.34
CA GLU A 131 4.27 3.92 12.03
C GLU A 131 5.56 3.15 12.29
N LEU A 132 6.41 3.09 11.27
CA LEU A 132 7.75 2.53 11.38
C LEU A 132 8.68 3.46 12.17
N THR A 133 9.74 2.89 12.75
CA THR A 133 10.88 3.69 13.21
C THR A 133 11.50 4.46 12.04
N PRO A 134 12.13 5.62 12.26
CA PRO A 134 12.77 6.39 11.19
C PRO A 134 13.76 5.56 10.36
N GLU A 135 14.52 4.67 11.01
CA GLU A 135 15.47 3.76 10.40
C GLU A 135 14.76 2.75 9.48
N SER A 136 13.68 2.14 9.98
CA SER A 136 12.87 1.17 9.22
C SER A 136 12.16 1.82 8.03
N LEU A 137 11.64 3.04 8.21
CA LEU A 137 11.04 3.80 7.11
C LEU A 137 12.07 4.12 6.02
N ASN A 138 13.30 4.48 6.39
CA ASN A 138 14.39 4.73 5.45
C ASN A 138 14.79 3.45 4.70
N LEU A 139 14.90 2.32 5.40
CA LEU A 139 15.16 1.02 4.78
C LEU A 139 14.08 0.65 3.76
N LEU A 140 12.81 0.81 4.15
CA LEU A 140 11.66 0.56 3.28
C LEU A 140 11.68 1.48 2.04
N GLN A 141 11.98 2.77 2.24
CA GLN A 141 12.12 3.75 1.16
C GLN A 141 13.17 3.33 0.15
N LYS A 142 14.38 3.01 0.61
CA LYS A 142 15.48 2.56 -0.27
C LYS A 142 15.08 1.31 -1.06
N ARG A 143 14.49 0.32 -0.39
CA ARG A 143 14.05 -0.93 -1.03
C ARG A 143 13.07 -0.67 -2.17
N TYR A 144 12.01 0.12 -1.92
CA TYR A 144 11.02 0.41 -2.95
C TYR A 144 11.50 1.39 -4.03
N GLN A 145 12.46 2.28 -3.72
CA GLN A 145 13.15 3.09 -4.73
C GLN A 145 13.97 2.21 -5.68
N CYS A 146 14.73 1.25 -5.15
CA CYS A 146 15.47 0.27 -5.95
C CYS A 146 14.51 -0.56 -6.82
N LEU A 147 13.43 -1.08 -6.23
CA LEU A 147 12.40 -1.83 -6.94
C LEU A 147 11.80 -1.02 -8.10
N TYR A 148 11.42 0.22 -7.85
CA TYR A 148 10.87 1.09 -8.88
C TYR A 148 11.90 1.41 -9.98
N GLY A 149 13.17 1.58 -9.61
CA GLY A 149 14.28 1.69 -10.56
C GLY A 149 14.41 0.46 -11.47
N SER A 150 14.29 -0.75 -10.91
CA SER A 150 14.29 -1.99 -11.71
C SER A 150 13.10 -2.07 -12.67
N LEU A 151 11.90 -1.68 -12.22
CA LEU A 151 10.72 -1.61 -13.11
C LEU A 151 10.91 -0.60 -14.25
N LEU A 152 11.51 0.56 -13.98
CA LEU A 152 11.83 1.57 -14.99
C LEU A 152 12.83 1.04 -16.03
N ASP A 153 13.87 0.36 -15.58
CA ASP A 153 14.87 -0.26 -16.45
C ASP A 153 14.21 -1.29 -17.38
N ILE A 154 13.38 -2.20 -16.83
CA ILE A 154 12.63 -3.18 -17.63
C ILE A 154 11.71 -2.48 -18.63
N TYR A 155 10.97 -1.44 -18.20
CA TYR A 155 10.10 -0.66 -19.07
C TYR A 155 10.86 0.02 -20.23
N SER A 156 12.12 0.37 -20.02
CA SER A 156 12.97 0.97 -21.07
C SER A 156 13.43 -0.04 -22.14
N GLN A 157 13.46 -1.33 -21.78
CA GLN A 157 13.98 -2.42 -22.62
C GLN A 157 12.90 -3.12 -23.46
N ILE A 158 11.65 -3.14 -22.98
CA ILE A 158 10.47 -3.56 -23.78
C ILE A 158 10.08 -2.49 -24.78
#